data_AF-A0A078JYF0-F1
#
_entry.id   AF-A0A078JYF0-F1
#
_cell.length_a   1.000
_cell.length_b   1.000
_cell.length_c   1.000
_cell.angle_alpha   90.00
_cell.angle_beta   90.00
_cell.angle_gamma   90.00
#
_symmetry.space_group_name_H-M   'P 1'
#
loop_
_entity.id
_entity.type
_entity.pdbx_description
1 polymer ?
#
loop_
_entity_poly.entity_id
_entity_poly.type
_entity_poly.pdbx_seq_one_letter_code
_entity_poly.pdbx_strand_id
1 'polypeptide(L)'
;MSDSEKEIENQILEAGEKLVDPPSSLDELLPLLDKIFTCLVDVEQSPPASMQNALSPLMTALVDGKLVKHSDIDVKVAVAACISEITRITAPDAPYDDDQMREVFKLIVSSFENLDDDSSRSYSKRTSILETVAKVRSCVVMLDLECDSLLIEMFQNFLKAVRYILI
;
A
#
# COMPACT_ATOMS: atom_id res chain seq x y z
N MET A 1 10.62 -20.49 13.01
CA MET A 1 11.02 -19.27 12.31
C MET A 1 12.42 -19.47 11.76
N SER A 2 12.58 -19.44 10.44
CA SER A 2 13.88 -19.50 9.77
C SER A 2 14.70 -18.24 10.04
N ASP A 3 16.00 -18.26 9.72
CA ASP A 3 16.84 -17.08 9.84
C ASP A 3 16.42 -15.97 8.86
N SER A 4 15.84 -16.33 7.71
CA SER A 4 15.31 -15.36 6.74
C SER A 4 14.04 -14.66 7.23
N GLU A 5 13.12 -15.38 7.87
CA GLU A 5 11.89 -14.80 8.44
C GLU A 5 12.21 -13.82 9.58
N LYS A 6 13.21 -14.14 10.42
CA LYS A 6 13.70 -13.24 11.46
C LYS A 6 14.31 -11.96 10.90
N GLU A 7 15.07 -12.09 9.82
CA GLU A 7 15.69 -10.93 9.17
C GLU A 7 14.63 -9.99 8.60
N ILE A 8 13.60 -10.52 7.94
CA ILE A 8 12.45 -9.73 7.46
C ILE A 8 11.74 -9.05 8.65
N GLU A 9 11.49 -9.78 9.73
CA GLU A 9 10.84 -9.23 10.94
C GLU A 9 11.61 -8.02 11.50
N ASN A 10 12.93 -8.14 11.64
CA ASN A 10 13.79 -7.06 12.13
C ASN A 10 13.80 -5.86 11.17
N GLN A 11 13.85 -6.10 9.85
CA GLN A 11 13.85 -5.03 8.87
C GLN A 11 12.53 -4.26 8.84
N ILE A 12 11.40 -4.95 8.98
CA ILE A 12 10.07 -4.33 9.08
C ILE A 12 9.98 -3.48 10.35
N LEU A 13 10.42 -4.01 11.49
CA LEU A 13 10.40 -3.29 12.75
C LEU A 13 11.24 -2.00 12.68
N GLU A 14 12.51 -2.12 12.26
CA GLU A 14 13.42 -0.97 12.15
C GLU A 14 12.89 0.09 11.17
N ALA A 15 12.33 -0.35 10.03
CA ALA A 15 11.79 0.57 9.04
C ALA A 15 10.49 1.24 9.52
N GLY A 16 9.64 0.51 10.26
CA GLY A 16 8.44 1.04 10.90
C GLY A 16 8.77 2.11 11.93
N GLU A 17 9.77 1.87 12.77
CA GLU A 17 10.26 2.87 13.75
C GLU A 17 10.78 4.14 13.06
N LYS A 18 11.52 4.00 11.94
CA LYS A 18 12.00 5.15 11.16
C LYS A 18 10.88 5.95 10.49
N LEU A 19 9.77 5.32 10.12
CA LEU A 19 8.64 6.02 9.50
C LEU A 19 7.75 6.78 10.47
N VAL A 20 7.91 6.59 11.79
CA VAL A 20 7.20 7.41 12.80
C VAL A 20 7.58 8.88 12.65
N ASP A 21 8.84 9.17 12.34
CA ASP A 21 9.28 10.49 11.91
C ASP A 21 10.02 10.38 10.56
N PRO A 22 9.26 10.40 9.45
CA PRO A 22 9.79 10.02 8.15
C PRO A 22 10.84 11.03 7.66
N PRO A 23 11.87 10.59 6.92
CA PRO A 23 12.83 11.50 6.30
C PRO A 23 12.13 12.54 5.42
N SER A 24 12.59 13.80 5.50
CA SER A 24 12.03 14.88 4.68
C SER A 24 12.54 14.86 3.23
N SER A 25 13.65 14.17 2.97
CA SER A 25 14.25 14.06 1.63
C SER A 25 13.61 12.91 0.86
N LEU A 26 13.21 13.16 -0.39
CA LEU A 26 12.72 12.12 -1.30
C LEU A 26 13.78 11.03 -1.55
N ASP A 27 15.06 11.42 -1.58
CA ASP A 27 16.19 10.51 -1.82
C ASP A 27 16.41 9.52 -0.67
N GLU A 28 15.85 9.80 0.51
CA GLU A 28 15.89 8.90 1.67
C GLU A 28 14.56 8.19 1.89
N LEU A 29 13.44 8.91 1.72
CA LEU A 29 12.11 8.38 1.96
C LEU A 29 11.69 7.31 0.94
N LEU A 30 11.94 7.53 -0.35
CA LEU A 30 11.52 6.58 -1.39
C LEU A 30 12.27 5.24 -1.29
N PRO A 31 13.61 5.21 -1.12
CA PRO A 31 14.30 3.93 -0.88
C PRO A 31 13.86 3.22 0.39
N LEU A 32 13.50 3.96 1.45
CA LEU A 32 12.95 3.38 2.67
C LEU A 32 11.60 2.68 2.40
N LEU A 33 10.69 3.36 1.69
CA LEU A 33 9.40 2.79 1.30
C LEU A 33 9.56 1.61 0.34
N ASP A 34 10.52 1.66 -0.59
CA ASP A 34 10.84 0.56 -1.50
C ASP A 34 11.31 -0.67 -0.73
N LYS A 35 12.20 -0.49 0.25
CA LYS A 35 12.67 -1.58 1.12
C LYS A 35 11.51 -2.19 1.91
N ILE A 36 10.65 -1.36 2.49
CA ILE A 36 9.47 -1.81 3.23
C ILE A 36 8.57 -2.65 2.32
N PHE A 37 8.24 -2.12 1.14
CA PHE A 37 7.40 -2.82 0.17
C PHE A 37 7.96 -4.20 -0.18
N THR A 38 9.27 -4.30 -0.47
CA THR A 38 9.91 -5.60 -0.75
C THR A 38 9.80 -6.56 0.43
N CYS A 39 10.01 -6.10 1.67
CA CYS A 39 9.84 -6.95 2.85
C CYS A 39 8.40 -7.45 2.98
N LEU A 40 7.41 -6.58 2.77
CA LEU A 40 5.99 -6.92 2.93
C LEU A 40 5.50 -7.95 1.90
N VAL A 41 6.00 -7.90 0.67
CA VAL A 41 5.67 -8.88 -0.38
C VAL A 41 6.01 -10.32 0.07
N ASP A 42 7.10 -10.49 0.83
CA ASP A 42 7.56 -11.79 1.31
C ASP A 42 6.85 -12.27 2.58
N VAL A 43 6.01 -11.43 3.21
CA VAL A 43 5.25 -11.82 4.41
C VAL A 43 3.95 -12.53 4.03
N GLU A 44 3.77 -13.76 4.52
CA GLU A 44 2.54 -14.51 4.30
C GLU A 44 1.33 -13.92 5.03
N GLN A 45 0.14 -14.30 4.58
CA GLN A 45 -1.12 -13.93 5.22
C GLN A 45 -1.24 -14.57 6.61
N SER A 46 -1.82 -13.83 7.57
CA SER A 46 -2.01 -14.25 8.97
C SER A 46 -0.70 -14.72 9.64
N PRO A 47 0.36 -13.88 9.67
CA PRO A 47 1.67 -14.27 10.18
C PRO A 47 1.65 -14.47 11.70
N PRO A 48 2.69 -15.08 12.30
CA PRO A 48 2.78 -15.26 13.75
C PRO A 48 2.77 -13.92 14.50
N ALA A 49 2.43 -13.98 15.80
CA ALA A 49 2.29 -12.80 16.65
C ALA A 49 3.57 -11.92 16.71
N SER A 50 4.76 -12.51 16.57
CA SER A 50 6.02 -11.75 16.53
C SER A 50 6.07 -10.80 15.34
N MET A 51 5.73 -11.29 14.14
CA MET A 51 5.63 -10.50 12.93
C MET A 51 4.50 -9.47 13.00
N GLN A 52 3.34 -9.83 13.58
CA GLN A 52 2.26 -8.85 13.79
C GLN A 52 2.71 -7.69 14.69
N ASN A 53 3.46 -7.97 15.75
CA ASN A 53 4.03 -6.94 16.61
C ASN A 53 5.07 -6.09 15.86
N ALA A 54 5.91 -6.69 15.01
CA ALA A 54 6.88 -5.98 14.18
C ALA A 54 6.22 -5.06 13.15
N LEU A 55 5.05 -5.44 12.61
CA LEU A 55 4.26 -4.62 11.69
C LEU A 55 3.59 -3.41 12.36
N SER A 56 3.32 -3.46 13.67
CA SER A 56 2.50 -2.44 14.36
C SER A 56 3.00 -1.00 14.21
N PRO A 57 4.30 -0.68 14.40
CA PRO A 57 4.80 0.68 14.21
C PRO A 57 4.62 1.16 12.77
N LEU A 58 4.90 0.28 11.81
CA LEU A 58 4.76 0.55 10.38
C LEU A 58 3.30 0.82 10.00
N MET A 59 2.37 -0.02 10.46
CA MET A 59 0.93 0.13 10.21
C MET A 59 0.43 1.50 10.67
N THR A 60 0.87 1.93 11.86
CA THR A 60 0.51 3.23 12.44
C THR A 60 1.10 4.38 11.64
N ALA A 61 2.38 4.29 11.26
CA ALA A 61 3.06 5.34 10.53
C ALA A 61 2.50 5.56 9.12
N LEU A 62 2.15 4.48 8.40
CA LEU A 62 1.68 4.58 7.01
C LEU A 62 0.34 5.30 6.83
N VAL A 63 -0.52 5.29 7.85
CA VAL A 63 -1.79 6.03 7.86
C VAL A 63 -1.67 7.43 8.48
N ASP A 64 -0.47 7.83 8.92
CA ASP A 64 -0.22 9.17 9.40
C ASP A 64 -0.38 10.21 8.27
N GLY A 65 -0.92 11.37 8.63
CA GLY A 65 -1.19 12.45 7.68
C GLY A 65 0.04 12.93 6.92
N LYS A 66 1.26 12.81 7.49
CA LYS A 66 2.51 13.19 6.82
C LYS A 66 2.77 12.36 5.56
N LEU A 67 2.41 11.07 5.57
CA LEU A 67 2.67 10.15 4.45
C LEU A 67 1.47 10.06 3.50
N VAL A 68 0.25 9.87 4.02
CA VAL A 68 -0.96 9.74 3.19
C VAL A 68 -1.25 11.01 2.39
N LYS A 69 -0.97 12.18 2.98
CA LYS A 69 -1.20 13.50 2.35
C LYS A 69 0.07 14.12 1.77
N HIS A 70 1.12 13.32 1.58
CA HIS A 70 2.38 13.80 1.01
C HIS A 70 2.16 14.44 -0.37
N SER A 71 2.90 15.49 -0.74
CA SER A 71 2.66 16.19 -2.02
C SER A 71 3.20 15.44 -3.24
N ASP A 72 4.24 14.65 -3.05
CA ASP A 72 4.88 13.86 -4.10
C ASP A 72 4.06 12.61 -4.47
N ILE A 73 3.83 12.41 -5.77
CA ILE A 73 3.00 11.32 -6.30
C ILE A 73 3.66 9.95 -6.11
N ASP A 74 4.98 9.85 -6.24
CA ASP A 74 5.69 8.58 -6.12
C ASP A 74 5.73 8.12 -4.66
N VAL A 75 5.82 9.06 -3.72
CA VAL A 75 5.66 8.76 -2.28
C VAL A 75 4.26 8.22 -2.02
N LYS A 76 3.20 8.87 -2.53
CA LYS A 76 1.83 8.38 -2.37
C LYS A 76 1.64 6.97 -2.90
N VAL A 77 2.14 6.66 -4.10
CA VAL A 77 2.04 5.31 -4.68
C VAL A 77 2.84 4.30 -3.86
N ALA A 78 4.03 4.67 -3.38
CA ALA A 78 4.83 3.78 -2.54
C ALA A 78 4.15 3.48 -1.18
N VAL A 79 3.52 4.48 -0.55
CA VAL A 79 2.71 4.31 0.65
C VAL A 79 1.49 3.43 0.35
N ALA A 80 0.77 3.67 -0.74
CA ALA A 80 -0.36 2.85 -1.17
C ALA A 80 0.03 1.38 -1.38
N ALA A 81 1.19 1.13 -1.97
CA ALA A 81 1.72 -0.21 -2.20
C ALA A 81 2.00 -0.93 -0.87
N CYS A 82 2.66 -0.26 0.08
CA CYS A 82 2.90 -0.82 1.41
C CYS A 82 1.59 -1.14 2.14
N ILE A 83 0.63 -0.23 2.13
CA ILE A 83 -0.68 -0.42 2.78
C ILE A 83 -1.47 -1.55 2.11
N SER A 84 -1.39 -1.68 0.78
CA SER A 84 -2.05 -2.77 0.04
C SER A 84 -1.51 -4.13 0.49
N GLU A 85 -0.19 -4.25 0.66
CA GLU A 85 0.41 -5.48 1.18
C GLU A 85 0.05 -5.74 2.65
N ILE A 86 0.00 -4.71 3.50
CA ILE A 86 -0.52 -4.86 4.87
C ILE A 86 -1.95 -5.39 4.88
N THR A 87 -2.80 -4.89 3.98
CA THR A 87 -4.18 -5.38 3.82
C THR A 87 -4.21 -6.85 3.41
N ARG A 88 -3.30 -7.27 2.51
CA ARG A 88 -3.13 -8.68 2.14
C ARG A 88 -2.66 -9.56 3.29
N ILE A 89 -1.71 -9.07 4.08
CA ILE A 89 -1.11 -9.80 5.21
C ILE A 89 -2.16 -10.01 6.31
N THR A 90 -2.96 -8.99 6.59
CA THR A 90 -3.94 -8.97 7.68
C THR A 90 -5.29 -9.59 7.31
N ALA A 91 -5.60 -9.71 6.02
CA ALA A 91 -6.82 -10.36 5.54
C ALA A 91 -7.02 -11.74 6.24
N PRO A 92 -8.27 -12.14 6.56
CA PRO A 92 -9.52 -11.45 6.25
C PRO A 92 -9.85 -10.26 7.17
N ASP A 93 -9.05 -10.03 8.21
CA ASP A 93 -9.27 -8.93 9.15
C ASP A 93 -8.76 -7.61 8.56
N ALA A 94 -9.56 -6.54 8.69
CA ALA A 94 -9.14 -5.22 8.22
C ALA A 94 -8.00 -4.69 9.11
N PRO A 95 -6.93 -4.11 8.52
CA PRO A 95 -5.81 -3.57 9.30
C PRO A 95 -6.15 -2.30 10.08
N TYR A 96 -7.24 -1.61 9.71
CA TYR A 96 -7.64 -0.31 10.23
C TYR A 96 -9.14 -0.23 10.45
N ASP A 97 -9.60 0.79 11.18
CA ASP A 97 -11.03 1.08 11.32
C ASP A 97 -11.66 1.62 10.02
N ASP A 98 -12.99 1.67 9.96
CA ASP A 98 -13.75 2.05 8.76
C ASP A 98 -13.36 3.44 8.20
N ASP A 99 -13.12 4.42 9.08
CA ASP A 99 -12.77 5.78 8.66
C ASP A 99 -11.35 5.83 8.08
N GLN A 100 -10.41 5.13 8.72
CA GLN A 100 -9.05 4.96 8.19
C GLN A 100 -9.05 4.18 6.87
N MET A 101 -9.84 3.10 6.78
CA MET A 101 -9.96 2.30 5.56
C MET A 101 -10.50 3.12 4.39
N ARG A 102 -11.43 4.04 4.62
CA ARG A 102 -11.91 4.99 3.59
C ARG A 102 -10.78 5.87 3.05
N GLU A 103 -9.92 6.40 3.92
CA GLU A 103 -8.75 7.20 3.48
C GLU A 103 -7.71 6.34 2.75
N VAL A 104 -7.50 5.10 3.21
CA VAL A 104 -6.66 4.11 2.52
C VAL A 104 -7.18 3.83 1.11
N PHE A 105 -8.48 3.61 0.95
CA PHE A 105 -9.06 3.37 -0.37
C PHE A 105 -8.96 4.59 -1.29
N LYS A 106 -9.09 5.81 -0.77
CA LYS A 106 -8.82 7.03 -1.55
C LYS A 106 -7.39 7.03 -2.10
N LEU A 107 -6.42 6.70 -1.25
CA LEU A 107 -5.01 6.63 -1.65
C LEU A 107 -4.78 5.54 -2.70
N ILE A 108 -5.32 4.34 -2.49
CA ILE A 108 -5.25 3.21 -3.43
C ILE A 108 -5.86 3.59 -4.78
N VAL A 109 -7.06 4.17 -4.80
CA VAL A 109 -7.73 4.55 -6.05
C VAL A 109 -6.96 5.65 -6.80
N SER A 110 -6.39 6.63 -6.08
CA SER A 110 -5.53 7.65 -6.69
C SER A 110 -4.25 7.06 -7.31
N SER A 111 -3.78 5.92 -6.79
CA SER A 111 -2.64 5.20 -7.37
C SER A 111 -2.96 4.54 -8.73
N PHE A 112 -4.22 4.54 -9.16
CA PHE A 112 -4.62 4.06 -10.47
C PHE A 112 -4.68 5.15 -11.55
N GLU A 113 -4.43 6.41 -11.20
CA GLU A 113 -4.20 7.45 -12.20
C GLU A 113 -2.93 7.13 -13.03
N ASN A 114 -2.97 7.41 -14.34
CA ASN A 114 -1.84 7.17 -15.26
C ASN A 114 -1.33 5.71 -15.26
N LEU A 115 -2.23 4.74 -15.08
CA LEU A 115 -1.90 3.31 -15.21
C LEU A 115 -1.40 2.91 -16.59
N ASP A 116 -1.59 3.76 -17.60
CA ASP A 116 -1.05 3.61 -18.96
C ASP A 116 0.41 4.03 -19.12
N ASP A 117 0.99 4.75 -18.15
CA ASP A 117 2.38 5.22 -18.20
C ASP A 117 3.35 4.15 -17.67
N ASP A 118 3.73 3.21 -18.54
CA ASP A 118 4.71 2.15 -18.25
C ASP A 118 6.15 2.65 -18.07
N SER A 119 6.41 3.91 -18.42
CA SER A 119 7.71 4.57 -18.23
C SER A 119 7.87 5.17 -16.83
N SER A 120 6.77 5.31 -16.08
CA SER A 120 6.77 5.84 -14.72
C SER A 120 7.56 4.95 -13.77
N ARG A 121 8.36 5.56 -12.88
CA ARG A 121 9.04 4.84 -11.78
C ARG A 121 8.08 4.11 -10.83
N SER A 122 6.83 4.54 -10.82
CA SER A 122 5.78 4.00 -9.95
C SER A 122 4.97 2.89 -10.63
N TYR A 123 5.16 2.62 -11.93
CA TYR A 123 4.34 1.69 -12.70
C TYR A 123 4.27 0.30 -12.06
N SER A 124 5.42 -0.29 -11.69
CA SER A 124 5.47 -1.61 -11.04
C SER A 124 4.72 -1.69 -9.70
N LYS A 125 4.68 -0.58 -8.96
CA LYS A 125 3.90 -0.49 -7.72
C LYS A 125 2.42 -0.35 -8.02
N ARG A 126 2.03 0.45 -9.01
CA ARG A 126 0.62 0.57 -9.43
C ARG A 126 0.06 -0.79 -9.88
N THR A 127 0.84 -1.56 -10.64
CA THR A 127 0.45 -2.93 -11.04
C THR A 127 0.34 -3.86 -9.85
N SER A 128 1.28 -3.81 -8.90
CA SER A 128 1.20 -4.61 -7.67
C SER A 128 -0.01 -4.25 -6.80
N ILE A 129 -0.33 -2.96 -6.66
CA ILE A 129 -1.54 -2.51 -5.95
C ILE A 129 -2.79 -3.09 -6.62
N LEU A 130 -2.87 -3.05 -7.95
CA LEU A 130 -4.00 -3.60 -8.70
C LEU A 130 -4.15 -5.12 -8.47
N GLU A 131 -3.05 -5.86 -8.53
CA GLU A 131 -3.03 -7.30 -8.25
C GLU A 131 -3.52 -7.61 -6.83
N THR A 132 -3.04 -6.86 -5.84
CA THR A 132 -3.40 -7.05 -4.44
C THR A 132 -4.87 -6.70 -4.18
N VAL A 133 -5.37 -5.59 -4.72
CA VAL A 133 -6.79 -5.20 -4.67
C VAL A 133 -7.69 -6.30 -5.22
N ALA A 134 -7.31 -6.91 -6.34
CA ALA A 134 -8.05 -8.02 -6.93
C ALA A 134 -7.99 -9.28 -6.04
N LYS A 135 -6.79 -9.62 -5.54
CA LYS A 135 -6.54 -10.82 -4.72
C LYS A 135 -7.33 -10.82 -3.41
N VAL A 136 -7.34 -9.68 -2.70
CA VAL A 136 -8.04 -9.55 -1.40
C VAL A 136 -9.49 -9.12 -1.55
N ARG A 137 -9.98 -8.98 -2.80
CA ARG A 137 -11.35 -8.57 -3.13
C ARG A 137 -11.74 -7.22 -2.48
N SER A 138 -10.83 -6.24 -2.49
CA SER A 138 -11.04 -4.93 -1.85
C SER A 138 -12.30 -4.20 -2.33
N CYS A 139 -12.79 -4.50 -3.54
CA CYS A 139 -14.06 -3.96 -4.03
C CYS A 139 -15.26 -4.32 -3.16
N VAL A 140 -15.26 -5.52 -2.55
CA VAL A 140 -16.33 -5.94 -1.64
C VAL A 140 -16.28 -5.07 -0.38
N VAL A 141 -15.09 -4.89 0.19
CA VAL A 141 -14.88 -4.03 1.37
C VAL A 141 -15.26 -2.57 1.06
N MET A 142 -14.92 -2.05 -0.12
CA MET A 142 -15.35 -0.72 -0.55
C MET A 142 -16.88 -0.58 -0.64
N LEU A 143 -17.59 -1.63 -1.08
CA LEU A 143 -19.06 -1.63 -1.07
C LEU A 143 -19.61 -1.64 0.36
N ASP A 144 -19.04 -2.47 1.24
CA ASP A 144 -19.45 -2.57 2.64
C ASP A 144 -19.24 -1.24 3.40
N LEU A 145 -18.22 -0.46 3.01
CA LEU A 145 -17.93 0.86 3.58
C LEU A 145 -18.65 2.03 2.90
N GLU A 146 -19.54 1.77 1.94
CA GLU A 146 -20.29 2.78 1.17
C GLU A 146 -19.37 3.73 0.35
N CYS A 147 -18.28 3.19 -0.21
CA CYS A 147 -17.30 3.91 -1.04
C CYS A 147 -17.65 3.93 -2.53
N ASP A 148 -18.94 4.03 -2.90
CA ASP A 148 -19.42 3.92 -4.28
C ASP A 148 -18.73 4.89 -5.26
N SER A 149 -18.47 6.13 -4.82
CA SER A 149 -17.78 7.12 -5.65
C SER A 149 -16.34 6.72 -5.99
N LEU A 150 -15.64 6.08 -5.05
CA LEU A 150 -14.27 5.60 -5.26
C LEU A 150 -14.23 4.41 -6.22
N LEU A 151 -15.23 3.52 -6.13
CA LEU A 151 -15.37 2.43 -7.09
C LEU A 151 -15.58 2.97 -8.51
N ILE A 152 -16.48 3.95 -8.67
CA ILE A 152 -16.71 4.59 -9.97
C ILE A 152 -15.42 5.23 -10.50
N GLU A 153 -14.70 5.99 -9.67
CA GLU A 153 -13.43 6.63 -10.04
C GLU A 153 -12.37 5.60 -10.46
N MET A 154 -12.24 4.51 -9.70
CA MET A 154 -11.33 3.40 -10.01
C MET A 154 -11.62 2.80 -11.39
N PHE A 155 -12.89 2.48 -11.69
CA PHE A 155 -13.26 1.95 -13.00
C PHE A 155 -13.05 2.97 -14.13
N GLN A 156 -13.25 4.27 -13.88
CA GLN A 156 -12.92 5.31 -14.85
C GLN A 156 -11.41 5.36 -15.16
N ASN A 157 -10.56 5.21 -14.14
CA ASN A 157 -9.11 5.13 -14.32
C ASN A 157 -8.71 3.89 -15.15
N PHE A 158 -9.31 2.73 -14.89
CA PHE A 158 -9.07 1.52 -15.68
C PHE A 158 -9.51 1.68 -17.14
N LEU A 159 -10.69 2.24 -17.39
CA LEU A 159 -11.20 2.46 -18.75
C LEU A 159 -10.34 3.46 -19.55
N LYS A 160 -9.78 4.48 -18.89
CA LYS A 160 -8.81 5.40 -19.50
C LYS A 160 -7.56 4.62 -19.90
N ALA A 161 -6.96 3.87 -18.98
CA ALA A 161 -5.70 3.16 -19.23
C ALA A 161 -5.83 2.15 -20.40
N VAL A 162 -6.89 1.34 -20.42
CA VAL A 162 -7.13 0.36 -21.50
C VAL A 162 -7.33 1.03 -22.86
N ARG A 163 -7.93 2.23 -22.91
CA ARG A 163 -8.14 2.96 -24.15
C ARG A 163 -6.82 3.39 -24.79
N TYR A 164 -5.79 3.70 -24.00
CA TYR A 164 -4.46 4.06 -24.51
C TYR A 164 -3.65 2.84 -24.97
N ILE A 165 -3.93 1.65 -24.42
CA ILE A 165 -3.23 0.39 -24.79
C ILE A 165 -3.74 -0.20 -26.12
N LEU A 166 -5.00 0.09 -26.51
CA LEU A 166 -5.65 -0.50 -27.69
C LEU A 166 -5.60 0.34 -28.97
N ILE A 167 -4.79 1.41 -29.00
CA ILE A 167 -4.61 2.31 -30.17
C ILE A 167 -3.12 2.34 -30.51
#